data_AF-A0AA39ILA3-F1
#
_entry.id   AF-A0AA39ILA3-F1
#
_cell.length_a   1.000
_cell.length_b   1.000
_cell.length_c   1.000
_cell.angle_alpha   90.00
_cell.angle_beta   90.00
_cell.angle_gamma   90.00
#
_symmetry.space_group_name_H-M   'P 1'
#
loop_
_entity.id
_entity.type
_entity.pdbx_description
1 polymer ?
#
loop_
_entity_poly.entity_id
_entity_poly.type
_entity_poly.pdbx_seq_one_letter_code
_entity_poly.pdbx_strand_id
1 'polypeptide(L)'
;MSSKAGPRAVGTDGSDFKHRQRVAAHYTWSVQYKNYLKYLFFFHLSVLVFMWAKVGGEFAVNTLGVELPAFKKLDLPTAYPWEYVWCLSFLPCIFALMSFPKNKVQLLKYHYYGQFVLGIVPCVIGIGSQLPELVDYISDPENSQTPTFKGTFPMVIIWYIFFLISFQLHAFCMYFSYNLMAAWQPPKKTE
;
A
#
# COMPACT_ATOMS: atom_id res chain seq x y z
N MET A 1 12.61 -40.15 -31.09
CA MET A 1 12.96 -40.68 -29.76
C MET A 1 13.71 -39.60 -29.01
N SER A 2 13.06 -38.93 -28.05
CA SER A 2 13.73 -37.95 -27.17
C SER A 2 14.64 -38.72 -26.22
N SER A 3 15.93 -38.40 -26.20
CA SER A 3 16.94 -39.12 -25.43
C SER A 3 16.70 -38.94 -23.92
N LYS A 4 16.45 -40.06 -23.22
CA LYS A 4 16.32 -40.13 -21.75
C LYS A 4 17.64 -39.83 -20.99
N ALA A 5 18.70 -39.45 -21.70
CA ALA A 5 20.06 -39.29 -21.19
C ALA A 5 20.63 -37.90 -21.53
N GLY A 6 19.83 -36.85 -21.31
CA GLY A 6 20.39 -35.50 -21.25
C GLY A 6 21.44 -35.38 -20.13
N PRO A 7 22.43 -34.49 -20.26
CA PRO A 7 23.51 -34.35 -19.29
C PRO A 7 22.93 -34.12 -17.89
N ARG A 8 23.15 -35.09 -16.99
CA ARG A 8 22.78 -34.98 -15.57
C ARG A 8 23.84 -34.15 -14.87
N ALA A 9 23.41 -33.25 -13.97
CA ALA A 9 24.33 -32.55 -13.08
C ALA A 9 25.21 -33.58 -12.35
N VAL A 10 26.52 -33.35 -12.33
CA VAL A 10 27.49 -34.26 -11.71
C VAL A 10 27.14 -34.44 -10.23
N GLY A 11 26.97 -35.70 -9.78
CA GLY A 11 26.71 -36.03 -8.38
C GLY A 11 25.24 -36.27 -7.99
N THR A 12 24.32 -36.50 -8.95
CA THR A 12 22.88 -36.67 -8.66
C THR A 12 22.33 -37.88 -9.40
N ASP A 13 21.63 -38.79 -8.71
CA ASP A 13 20.97 -39.96 -9.32
C ASP A 13 19.60 -39.62 -9.95
N GLY A 14 19.14 -38.36 -9.79
CA GLY A 14 17.87 -37.85 -10.30
C GLY A 14 16.67 -38.12 -9.38
N SER A 15 16.85 -38.78 -8.24
CA SER A 15 15.79 -39.03 -7.25
C SER A 15 15.37 -37.75 -6.49
N ASP A 16 16.21 -36.72 -6.51
CA ASP A 16 16.04 -35.44 -5.83
C ASP A 16 15.22 -34.41 -6.62
N PHE A 17 14.65 -34.78 -7.77
CA PHE A 17 13.93 -33.85 -8.65
C PHE A 17 12.79 -33.10 -7.94
N LYS A 18 12.02 -33.80 -7.09
CA LYS A 18 10.91 -33.19 -6.32
C LYS A 18 11.42 -32.11 -5.36
N HIS A 19 12.57 -32.37 -4.73
CA HIS A 19 13.20 -31.42 -3.82
C HIS A 19 13.69 -30.18 -4.58
N ARG A 20 14.39 -30.37 -5.71
CA ARG A 20 14.85 -29.27 -6.56
C ARG A 20 13.72 -28.40 -7.08
N GLN A 21 12.63 -29.01 -7.55
CA GLN A 21 11.45 -28.30 -8.03
C GLN A 21 10.82 -27.45 -6.93
N ARG A 22 10.69 -27.99 -5.72
CA ARG A 22 10.16 -27.25 -4.56
C ARG A 22 11.03 -26.04 -4.23
N VAL A 23 12.35 -26.24 -4.13
CA VAL A 23 13.31 -25.16 -3.84
C VAL A 23 13.26 -24.08 -4.92
N ALA A 24 13.25 -24.45 -6.20
CA ALA A 24 13.15 -23.52 -7.31
C ALA A 24 11.86 -22.68 -7.24
N ALA A 25 10.71 -23.32 -6.97
CA ALA A 25 9.44 -22.62 -6.81
C ALA A 25 9.49 -21.57 -5.70
N HIS A 26 10.08 -21.88 -4.54
CA HIS A 26 10.23 -20.92 -3.44
C HIS A 26 11.01 -19.65 -3.86
N TYR A 27 12.08 -19.80 -4.63
CA TYR A 27 12.83 -18.65 -5.15
C TYR A 27 12.02 -17.84 -6.17
N THR A 28 11.31 -18.52 -7.08
CA THR A 28 10.44 -17.87 -8.06
C THR A 28 9.36 -17.02 -7.38
N TRP A 29 8.64 -17.59 -6.40
CA TRP A 29 7.61 -16.86 -5.64
C TRP A 29 8.19 -15.68 -4.87
N SER A 30 9.35 -15.84 -4.25
CA SER A 30 10.03 -14.76 -3.53
C SER A 30 10.35 -13.58 -4.45
N VAL A 31 10.88 -13.83 -5.65
CA VAL A 31 11.19 -12.78 -6.63
C VAL A 31 9.91 -12.11 -7.14
N GLN A 32 8.89 -12.90 -7.46
CA GLN A 32 7.62 -12.41 -8.00
C GLN A 32 6.90 -11.49 -7.01
N TYR A 33 6.75 -11.91 -5.74
CA TYR A 33 6.09 -11.08 -4.73
C TYR A 33 6.88 -9.81 -4.39
N LYS A 34 8.22 -9.85 -4.39
CA LYS A 34 9.04 -8.63 -4.25
C LYS A 34 8.74 -7.63 -5.38
N ASN A 35 8.60 -8.11 -6.61
CA ASN A 35 8.29 -7.24 -7.74
C ASN A 35 6.86 -6.69 -7.66
N TYR A 36 5.87 -7.50 -7.29
CA TYR A 36 4.49 -7.03 -7.07
C TYR A 36 4.41 -5.96 -5.99
N LEU A 37 5.12 -6.16 -4.86
CA LEU A 37 5.21 -5.14 -3.81
C LEU A 37 5.83 -3.84 -4.32
N LYS A 38 6.89 -3.88 -5.14
CA LYS A 38 7.47 -2.66 -5.72
C LYS A 38 6.49 -1.90 -6.61
N TYR A 39 5.69 -2.60 -7.43
CA TYR A 39 4.66 -1.95 -8.24
C TYR A 39 3.58 -1.31 -7.35
N LEU A 40 3.13 -2.02 -6.31
CA LEU A 40 2.17 -1.47 -5.36
C LEU A 40 2.74 -0.25 -4.60
N PHE A 41 4.02 -0.27 -4.25
CA PHE A 41 4.68 0.88 -3.62
C PHE A 41 4.75 2.08 -4.55
N PHE A 42 4.98 1.85 -5.85
CA PHE A 42 4.94 2.92 -6.85
C PHE A 42 3.54 3.56 -6.90
N PHE A 43 2.48 2.76 -7.03
CA PHE A 43 1.11 3.29 -7.06
C PHE A 43 0.72 3.97 -5.74
N HIS A 44 1.10 3.39 -4.61
CA HIS A 44 0.89 4.00 -3.29
C HIS A 44 1.61 5.34 -3.18
N LEU A 45 2.87 5.43 -3.62
CA LEU A 45 3.63 6.68 -3.61
C LEU A 45 2.99 7.72 -4.54
N SER A 46 2.44 7.33 -5.70
CA SER A 46 1.70 8.24 -6.57
C SER A 46 0.52 8.88 -5.86
N VAL A 47 -0.29 8.09 -5.14
CA VAL A 47 -1.41 8.61 -4.33
C VAL A 47 -0.89 9.47 -3.17
N LEU A 48 0.18 9.03 -2.50
CA LEU A 48 0.77 9.73 -1.37
C LEU A 48 1.31 11.12 -1.74
N VAL A 49 1.89 11.29 -2.92
CA VAL A 49 2.36 12.61 -3.40
C VAL A 49 1.20 13.61 -3.47
N PHE A 50 0.00 13.20 -3.89
CA PHE A 50 -1.17 14.09 -3.88
C PHE A 50 -1.61 14.43 -2.45
N MET A 51 -1.58 13.47 -1.53
CA MET A 51 -1.88 13.72 -0.11
C MET A 51 -0.85 14.65 0.54
N TRP A 52 0.45 14.47 0.25
CA TRP A 52 1.49 15.39 0.70
C TRP A 52 1.33 16.79 0.09
N ALA A 53 0.89 16.91 -1.17
CA ALA A 53 0.60 18.21 -1.76
C ALA A 53 -0.56 18.93 -1.03
N LYS A 54 -1.62 18.19 -0.67
CA LYS A 54 -2.74 18.74 0.13
C LYS A 54 -2.30 19.11 1.55
N VAL A 55 -1.89 18.11 2.33
CA VAL A 55 -1.60 18.25 3.77
C VAL A 55 -0.35 19.08 4.00
N GLY A 56 0.70 18.86 3.21
CA GLY A 56 1.95 19.62 3.27
C GLY A 56 1.78 21.05 2.78
N GLY A 57 0.93 21.28 1.77
CA GLY A 57 0.56 22.63 1.33
C GLY A 57 -0.13 23.42 2.43
N GLU A 58 -1.10 22.81 3.10
CA GLU A 58 -1.79 23.43 4.25
C GLU A 58 -0.81 23.74 5.39
N PHE A 59 0.03 22.77 5.77
CA PHE A 59 1.03 22.95 6.81
C PHE A 59 2.02 24.09 6.47
N ALA A 60 2.47 24.15 5.22
CA ALA A 60 3.38 25.20 4.76
C ALA A 60 2.72 26.59 4.81
N VAL A 61 1.47 26.73 4.35
CA VAL A 61 0.78 28.03 4.35
C VAL A 61 0.37 28.45 5.76
N ASN A 62 -0.25 27.56 6.54
CA ASN A 62 -0.89 27.90 7.79
C ASN A 62 0.07 27.90 8.98
N THR A 63 1.07 27.01 8.99
CA THR A 63 2.00 26.87 10.12
C THR A 63 3.35 27.55 9.86
N LEU A 64 3.91 27.39 8.65
CA LEU A 64 5.21 27.98 8.29
C LEU A 64 5.10 29.37 7.69
N GLY A 65 3.89 29.84 7.36
CA GLY A 65 3.66 31.17 6.77
C GLY A 65 4.18 31.31 5.34
N VAL A 66 4.36 30.21 4.61
CA VAL A 66 4.84 30.22 3.23
C VAL A 66 3.71 30.69 2.30
N GLU A 67 4.00 31.67 1.43
CA GLU A 67 3.04 32.10 0.42
C GLU A 67 3.02 31.13 -0.77
N LEU A 68 1.99 30.29 -0.83
CA LEU A 68 1.71 29.40 -1.97
C LEU A 68 0.40 29.81 -2.66
N PRO A 69 0.43 30.74 -3.64
CA PRO A 69 -0.77 31.22 -4.32
C PRO A 69 -1.55 30.11 -5.01
N ALA A 70 -0.85 29.11 -5.57
CA ALA A 70 -1.47 27.94 -6.20
C ALA A 70 -2.31 27.13 -5.21
N PHE A 71 -1.82 26.94 -3.97
CA PHE A 71 -2.54 26.22 -2.93
C PHE A 71 -3.77 27.01 -2.46
N LYS A 72 -3.60 28.31 -2.16
CA LYS A 72 -4.70 29.19 -1.76
C LYS A 72 -5.81 29.27 -2.81
N LYS A 73 -5.46 29.25 -4.10
CA LYS A 73 -6.44 29.24 -5.21
C LYS A 73 -7.25 27.94 -5.29
N LEU A 74 -6.71 26.82 -4.82
CA LEU A 74 -7.42 25.54 -4.85
C LEU A 74 -8.54 25.47 -3.80
N ASP A 75 -8.47 26.33 -2.77
CA ASP A 75 -9.48 26.46 -1.70
C ASP A 75 -9.94 25.09 -1.16
N LEU A 76 -8.95 24.24 -0.84
CA LEU A 76 -9.19 22.91 -0.32
C LEU A 76 -9.68 22.98 1.13
N PRO A 77 -10.58 22.06 1.55
CA PRO A 77 -10.95 21.96 2.95
C PRO A 77 -9.74 21.59 3.81
N THR A 78 -9.77 22.04 5.06
CA THR A 78 -8.75 21.75 6.06
C THR A 78 -8.52 20.24 6.20
N ALA A 79 -7.28 19.86 6.44
CA ALA A 79 -6.89 18.47 6.53
C ALA A 79 -7.46 17.84 7.81
N TYR A 80 -8.13 16.72 7.63
CA TYR A 80 -8.60 15.93 8.76
C TYR A 80 -7.44 15.24 9.47
N PRO A 81 -7.54 14.95 10.78
CA PRO A 81 -6.47 14.29 11.53
C PRO A 81 -5.99 12.96 10.91
N TRP A 82 -6.91 12.18 10.32
CA TRP A 82 -6.58 10.92 9.66
C TRP A 82 -5.68 11.11 8.44
N GLU A 83 -5.77 12.25 7.74
CA GLU A 83 -4.93 12.56 6.58
C GLU A 83 -3.46 12.70 6.98
N TYR A 84 -3.19 13.42 8.08
CA TYR A 84 -1.84 13.57 8.62
C TYR A 84 -1.22 12.23 9.01
N VAL A 85 -2.00 11.35 9.64
CA VAL A 85 -1.53 10.01 10.01
C VAL A 85 -1.29 9.16 8.76
N TRP A 86 -2.20 9.22 7.79
CA TRP A 86 -2.06 8.48 6.53
C TRP A 86 -0.86 8.95 5.70
N CYS A 87 -0.46 10.22 5.80
CA CYS A 87 0.78 10.72 5.16
C CYS A 87 2.06 10.00 5.63
N LEU A 88 2.01 9.24 6.73
CA LEU A 88 3.11 8.41 7.24
C LEU A 88 3.09 6.97 6.70
N SER A 89 2.14 6.62 5.83
CA SER A 89 1.96 5.28 5.23
C SER A 89 3.11 4.80 4.35
N PHE A 90 4.09 5.66 4.04
CA PHE A 90 5.33 5.27 3.36
C PHE A 90 6.33 4.55 4.26
N LEU A 91 6.27 4.76 5.59
CA LEU A 91 7.23 4.15 6.53
C LEU A 91 7.22 2.61 6.46
N PRO A 92 6.06 1.93 6.41
CA PRO A 92 6.01 0.49 6.16
C PRO A 92 6.71 0.09 4.86
N CYS A 93 6.56 0.84 3.76
CA CYS A 93 7.20 0.54 2.48
C CYS A 93 8.73 0.53 2.59
N ILE A 94 9.30 1.44 3.39
CA ILE A 94 10.75 1.46 3.68
C ILE A 94 11.18 0.16 4.35
N PHE A 95 10.45 -0.30 5.37
CA PHE A 95 10.77 -1.56 6.05
C PHE A 95 10.72 -2.77 5.10
N ALA A 96 9.76 -2.81 4.18
CA ALA A 96 9.73 -3.85 3.15
C ALA A 96 10.95 -3.79 2.23
N LEU A 97 11.30 -2.62 1.70
CA LEU A 97 12.47 -2.48 0.81
C LEU A 97 13.77 -2.87 1.51
N MET A 98 13.95 -2.50 2.78
CA MET A 98 15.09 -2.91 3.60
C MET A 98 15.13 -4.42 3.87
N SER A 99 13.98 -5.09 3.81
CA SER A 99 13.89 -6.54 4.02
C SER A 99 14.34 -7.35 2.80
N PHE A 100 14.22 -6.80 1.58
CA PHE A 100 14.38 -7.55 0.33
C PHE A 100 15.80 -8.08 0.04
N PRO A 101 16.91 -7.37 0.34
CA PRO A 101 18.24 -7.85 -0.03
C PRO A 101 18.67 -9.11 0.72
N LYS A 102 18.27 -9.23 1.99
CA LYS A 102 18.67 -10.33 2.89
C LYS A 102 17.48 -11.17 3.38
N ASN A 103 16.31 -11.05 2.75
CA ASN A 103 15.08 -11.75 3.13
C ASN A 103 14.76 -11.64 4.64
N LYS A 104 14.91 -10.44 5.21
CA LYS A 104 14.76 -10.22 6.66
C LYS A 104 13.28 -10.26 7.06
N VAL A 105 12.78 -11.43 7.46
CA VAL A 105 11.38 -11.65 7.86
C VAL A 105 10.90 -10.64 8.91
N GLN A 106 11.72 -10.29 9.91
CA GLN A 106 11.31 -9.34 10.95
C GLN A 106 10.97 -7.95 10.40
N LEU A 107 11.74 -7.44 9.44
CA LEU A 107 11.44 -6.16 8.79
C LEU A 107 10.17 -6.25 7.94
N LEU A 108 9.94 -7.39 7.29
CA LEU A 108 8.72 -7.61 6.53
C LEU A 108 7.47 -7.72 7.44
N LYS A 109 7.63 -8.21 8.68
CA LYS A 109 6.57 -8.13 9.71
C LYS A 109 6.26 -6.69 10.10
N TYR A 110 7.29 -5.85 10.30
CA TYR A 110 7.08 -4.42 10.58
C TYR A 110 6.38 -3.71 9.42
N HIS A 111 6.71 -4.05 8.18
CA HIS A 111 5.93 -3.61 7.02
C HIS A 111 4.48 -4.08 7.13
N TYR A 112 4.23 -5.37 7.33
CA TYR A 112 2.86 -5.94 7.36
C TYR A 112 1.96 -5.26 8.41
N TYR A 113 2.42 -5.15 9.66
CA TYR A 113 1.64 -4.48 10.71
C TYR A 113 1.61 -2.96 10.52
N GLY A 114 2.68 -2.37 9.99
CA GLY A 114 2.72 -0.95 9.65
C GLY A 114 1.69 -0.57 8.58
N GLN A 115 1.47 -1.43 7.57
CA GLN A 115 0.43 -1.24 6.54
C GLN A 115 -0.97 -1.21 7.17
N PHE A 116 -1.21 -2.05 8.17
CA PHE A 116 -2.47 -2.03 8.91
C PHE A 116 -2.64 -0.72 9.72
N VAL A 117 -1.64 -0.36 10.53
CA VAL A 117 -1.73 0.78 11.46
C VAL A 117 -1.70 2.14 10.76
N LEU A 118 -0.85 2.31 9.73
CA LEU A 118 -0.66 3.60 9.06
C LEU A 118 -1.38 3.70 7.70
N GLY A 119 -1.84 2.58 7.16
CA GLY A 119 -2.61 2.53 5.90
C GLY A 119 -4.09 2.32 6.16
N ILE A 120 -4.46 1.13 6.68
CA ILE A 120 -5.86 0.72 6.83
C ILE A 120 -6.59 1.51 7.91
N VAL A 121 -6.03 1.63 9.12
CA VAL A 121 -6.72 2.28 10.26
C VAL A 121 -7.10 3.74 9.97
N PRO A 122 -6.21 4.61 9.44
CA PRO A 122 -6.58 5.99 9.11
C PRO A 122 -7.68 6.04 8.04
N CYS A 123 -7.68 5.12 7.07
CA CYS A 123 -8.76 5.05 6.08
C CYS A 123 -10.10 4.67 6.72
N VAL A 124 -10.13 3.73 7.67
CA VAL A 124 -11.37 3.36 8.38
C VAL A 124 -11.91 4.52 9.20
N ILE A 125 -11.03 5.23 9.91
CA ILE A 125 -11.40 6.46 10.65
C ILE A 125 -11.93 7.51 9.67
N GLY A 126 -11.25 7.70 8.54
CA GLY A 126 -11.67 8.58 7.45
C GLY A 126 -13.08 8.27 6.96
N ILE A 127 -13.35 7.03 6.55
CA ILE A 127 -14.68 6.56 6.11
C ILE A 127 -15.73 6.89 7.18
N GLY A 128 -15.49 6.52 8.44
CA GLY A 128 -16.42 6.76 9.54
C GLY A 128 -16.71 8.26 9.75
N SER A 129 -15.67 9.09 9.73
CA SER A 129 -15.81 10.54 9.89
C SER A 129 -16.54 11.24 8.74
N GLN A 130 -16.40 10.72 7.52
CA GLN A 130 -16.99 11.29 6.31
C GLN A 130 -18.39 10.72 6.00
N LEU A 131 -18.85 9.74 6.78
CA LEU A 131 -20.14 9.08 6.55
C LEU A 131 -21.34 10.03 6.68
N PRO A 132 -21.44 10.92 7.69
CA PRO A 132 -22.56 11.85 7.79
C PRO A 132 -22.64 12.79 6.58
N GLU A 133 -21.50 13.31 6.13
CA GLU A 133 -21.39 14.18 4.94
C GLU A 133 -21.78 13.44 3.67
N LEU A 134 -21.42 12.15 3.54
CA LEU A 134 -21.82 11.33 2.39
C LEU A 134 -23.34 11.11 2.39
N VAL A 135 -23.92 10.81 3.55
CA VAL A 135 -25.37 10.58 3.68
C VAL A 135 -26.13 11.87 3.39
N ASP A 136 -25.67 13.01 3.88
CA ASP A 136 -26.22 14.34 3.58
C ASP A 136 -26.22 14.60 2.08
N TYR A 137 -25.06 14.46 1.43
CA TYR A 137 -24.91 14.65 -0.01
C TYR A 137 -25.78 13.72 -0.86
N ILE A 138 -25.89 12.43 -0.50
CA ILE A 138 -26.70 11.47 -1.25
C ILE A 138 -28.20 11.73 -1.05
N SER A 139 -28.60 12.18 0.13
CA SER A 139 -30.01 12.38 0.48
C SER A 139 -30.58 13.65 -0.14
N ASP A 140 -29.81 14.74 -0.13
CA ASP A 140 -30.19 16.02 -0.73
C ASP A 140 -28.98 16.68 -1.42
N PRO A 141 -28.65 16.26 -2.66
CA PRO A 141 -27.49 16.79 -3.38
C PRO A 141 -27.57 18.30 -3.67
N GLU A 142 -28.78 18.86 -3.77
CA GLU A 142 -29.00 20.27 -4.14
C GLU A 142 -28.80 21.21 -2.95
N ASN A 143 -29.17 20.79 -1.74
CA ASN A 143 -29.05 21.62 -0.53
C ASN A 143 -27.92 21.22 0.43
N SER A 144 -27.19 20.13 0.14
CA SER A 144 -26.11 19.66 1.01
C SER A 144 -25.02 20.72 1.21
N GLN A 145 -24.48 20.81 2.42
CA GLN A 145 -23.39 21.73 2.77
C GLN A 145 -21.99 21.14 2.53
N THR A 146 -21.91 20.07 1.74
CA THR A 146 -20.66 19.36 1.42
C THR A 146 -19.66 20.29 0.72
N PRO A 147 -18.43 20.44 1.24
CA PRO A 147 -17.36 21.16 0.55
C PRO A 147 -17.13 20.63 -0.87
N THR A 148 -16.87 21.52 -1.83
CA THR A 148 -16.66 21.15 -3.22
C THR A 148 -15.23 21.48 -3.66
N PHE A 149 -14.62 20.56 -4.40
CA PHE A 149 -13.39 20.83 -5.12
C PHE A 149 -13.67 21.76 -6.29
N LYS A 150 -13.09 22.96 -6.27
CA LYS A 150 -13.28 24.01 -7.27
C LYS A 150 -14.74 24.36 -7.55
N GLY A 151 -15.60 24.31 -6.54
CA GLY A 151 -17.01 24.72 -6.68
C GLY A 151 -17.89 23.75 -7.47
N THR A 152 -17.38 22.57 -7.86
CA THR A 152 -18.09 21.69 -8.81
C THR A 152 -18.20 20.25 -8.34
N PHE A 153 -17.13 19.66 -7.80
CA PHE A 153 -17.13 18.24 -7.46
C PHE A 153 -17.15 18.04 -5.94
N PRO A 154 -18.09 17.28 -5.37
CA PRO A 154 -18.20 17.10 -3.92
C PRO A 154 -16.96 16.40 -3.36
N MET A 155 -16.35 17.00 -2.34
CA MET A 155 -15.11 16.49 -1.77
C MET A 155 -15.30 15.10 -1.15
N VAL A 156 -16.45 14.85 -0.51
CA VAL A 156 -16.78 13.54 0.06
C VAL A 156 -16.69 12.41 -0.95
N ILE A 157 -17.10 12.63 -2.20
CA ILE A 157 -17.01 11.61 -3.25
C ILE A 157 -15.55 11.34 -3.63
N ILE A 158 -14.71 12.37 -3.70
CA ILE A 158 -13.25 12.22 -3.89
C ILE A 158 -12.65 11.38 -2.77
N TRP A 159 -13.07 11.63 -1.53
CA TRP A 159 -12.58 10.87 -0.38
C TRP A 159 -12.96 9.40 -0.44
N TYR A 160 -14.19 9.06 -0.79
CA TYR A 160 -14.60 7.66 -0.91
C TYR A 160 -13.88 6.93 -2.06
N ILE A 161 -13.60 7.60 -3.18
CA ILE A 161 -12.74 7.06 -4.24
C ILE A 161 -11.32 6.82 -3.73
N PHE A 162 -10.76 7.79 -3.01
CA PHE A 162 -9.45 7.66 -2.39
C PHE A 162 -9.40 6.49 -1.41
N PHE A 163 -10.39 6.34 -0.53
CA PHE A 163 -10.45 5.25 0.44
C PHE A 163 -10.52 3.88 -0.24
N LEU A 164 -11.32 3.75 -1.31
CA LEU A 164 -11.40 2.50 -2.07
C LEU A 164 -10.05 2.11 -2.66
N ILE A 165 -9.36 3.04 -3.33
CA ILE A 165 -8.05 2.81 -3.93
C ILE A 165 -7.00 2.50 -2.85
N SER A 166 -6.96 3.31 -1.79
CA SER A 166 -6.03 3.16 -0.69
C SER A 166 -6.18 1.81 0.00
N PHE A 167 -7.42 1.41 0.32
CA PHE A 167 -7.71 0.13 0.93
C PHE A 167 -7.25 -1.04 0.06
N GLN A 168 -7.50 -1.00 -1.25
CA GLN A 168 -7.03 -2.02 -2.19
C GLN A 168 -5.50 -2.12 -2.21
N LEU A 169 -4.79 -0.99 -2.31
CA LEU A 169 -3.33 -0.96 -2.32
C LEU A 169 -2.75 -1.57 -1.03
N HIS A 170 -3.26 -1.16 0.13
CA HIS A 170 -2.79 -1.65 1.42
C HIS A 170 -3.14 -3.13 1.64
N ALA A 171 -4.35 -3.57 1.27
CA ALA A 171 -4.76 -4.97 1.37
C ALA A 171 -3.89 -5.87 0.49
N PHE A 172 -3.61 -5.48 -0.76
CA PHE A 172 -2.71 -6.24 -1.62
C PHE A 172 -1.26 -6.23 -1.10
N CYS A 173 -0.77 -5.11 -0.55
CA CYS A 173 0.56 -5.07 0.09
C CYS A 173 0.66 -6.06 1.24
N MET A 174 -0.35 -6.11 2.10
CA MET A 174 -0.42 -7.06 3.20
C MET A 174 -0.50 -8.51 2.70
N TYR A 175 -1.35 -8.79 1.71
CA TYR A 175 -1.48 -10.11 1.11
C TYR A 175 -0.16 -10.63 0.52
N PHE A 176 0.51 -9.83 -0.31
CA PHE A 176 1.79 -10.25 -0.90
C PHE A 176 2.90 -10.34 0.14
N SER A 177 2.88 -9.50 1.17
CA SER A 177 3.84 -9.58 2.27
C SER A 177 3.67 -10.85 3.11
N TYR A 178 2.43 -11.25 3.37
CA TYR A 178 2.13 -12.50 4.05
C TYR A 178 2.69 -13.72 3.28
N ASN A 179 2.39 -13.78 1.98
CA ASN A 179 2.89 -14.85 1.11
C ASN A 179 4.41 -14.81 0.95
N LEU A 180 5.02 -13.63 0.88
CA LEU A 180 6.47 -13.46 0.80
C LEU A 180 7.17 -13.91 2.10
N MET A 181 6.60 -13.61 3.28
CA MET A 181 7.10 -14.14 4.55
C MET A 181 7.05 -15.67 4.57
N ALA A 182 5.96 -16.28 4.10
CA ALA A 182 5.85 -17.73 3.99
C ALA A 182 6.89 -18.32 3.02
N ALA A 183 7.19 -17.63 1.92
CA ALA A 183 8.22 -18.05 0.97
C ALA A 183 9.65 -17.99 1.54
N TRP A 184 9.91 -17.12 2.52
CA TRP A 184 11.21 -16.99 3.17
C TRP A 184 11.42 -17.91 4.37
N GLN A 185 10.35 -18.48 4.91
CA GLN A 185 10.45 -19.41 6.03
C GLN A 185 10.72 -20.83 5.52
N PRO A 186 11.51 -21.62 6.27
CA PRO A 186 11.69 -23.03 5.95
C PRO A 186 10.35 -23.76 6.03
N PRO A 187 10.15 -24.83 5.25
CA PRO A 187 8.97 -25.69 5.37
C PRO A 187 8.72 -26.08 6.83
N LYS A 188 7.48 -25.93 7.32
CA LYS A 188 7.10 -26.54 8.60
C LYS A 188 7.39 -28.05 8.50
N LYS A 189 8.15 -28.58 9.46
CA LYS A 189 8.29 -30.03 9.62
C LYS A 189 6.89 -30.58 9.89
N THR A 190 6.44 -31.49 9.04
CA THR A 190 5.26 -32.30 9.31
C THR A 190 5.75 -33.38 10.27
N GLU A 191 5.27 -33.36 11.51
CA GLU A 191 5.48 -34.44 12.48
C GLU A 191 4.64 -35.67 12.08
#